data_AF-A0A8T4NPG4-F1
#
_entry.id   AF-A0A8T4NPG4-F1
#
_cell.length_a   1.000
_cell.length_b   1.000
_cell.length_c   1.000
_cell.angle_alpha   90.00
_cell.angle_beta   90.00
_cell.angle_gamma   90.00
#
_symmetry.space_group_name_H-M   'P 1'
#
loop_
_entity.id
_entity.type
_entity.pdbx_description
1 polymer ?
#
loop_
_entity_poly.entity_id
_entity_poly.type
_entity_poly.pdbx_seq_one_letter_code
_entity_poly.pdbx_strand_id
1 'polypeptide(L)'
;MVSKTIKISEENYRWLLKMAADLQSQSERPISFNYTLNAIKNKSYNKMKKKKLSDLAGSWKMSDAEAEELKNNLRKSWKWKIQSV
;
A
#
# COMPACT_ATOMS: atom_id res chain seq x y z
N MET A 1 -30.72 -1.49 16.54
CA MET A 1 -29.72 -0.42 16.29
C MET A 1 -30.48 0.85 15.95
N VAL A 2 -30.14 1.99 16.56
CA VAL A 2 -30.80 3.27 16.22
C VAL A 2 -30.10 3.85 15.00
N SER A 3 -30.82 3.97 13.89
CA SER A 3 -30.34 4.69 12.71
C SER A 3 -30.59 6.19 12.90
N LYS A 4 -29.56 6.99 12.63
CA LYS A 4 -29.66 8.45 12.54
C LYS A 4 -29.26 8.87 11.14
N THR A 5 -30.07 9.72 10.53
CA THR A 5 -29.74 10.32 9.24
C THR A 5 -28.76 11.47 9.46
N ILE A 6 -27.61 11.41 8.80
CA ILE A 6 -26.57 12.44 8.86
C ILE A 6 -26.48 13.06 7.46
N LYS A 7 -26.63 14.37 7.37
CA LYS A 7 -26.34 15.10 6.13
C LYS A 7 -24.83 15.24 5.98
N ILE A 8 -24.33 14.97 4.79
CA ILE A 8 -22.91 15.11 4.43
C ILE A 8 -22.80 16.04 3.23
N SER A 9 -21.68 16.77 3.14
CA SER A 9 -21.37 17.54 1.95
C SER A 9 -21.12 16.61 0.75
N GLU A 10 -21.29 17.14 -0.45
CA GLU A 10 -21.01 16.39 -1.68
C GLU A 10 -19.55 15.93 -1.74
N GLU A 11 -18.61 16.77 -1.30
CA GLU A 11 -17.20 16.44 -1.22
C GLU A 11 -16.94 15.21 -0.33
N ASN A 12 -17.55 15.18 0.86
CA ASN A 12 -17.43 14.06 1.78
C ASN A 12 -18.08 12.78 1.23
N TYR A 13 -19.18 12.90 0.51
CA TYR A 13 -19.82 11.78 -0.16
C TYR A 13 -18.93 11.20 -1.27
N ARG A 14 -18.36 12.05 -2.13
CA ARG A 14 -17.41 11.64 -3.18
C ARG A 14 -16.16 10.99 -2.59
N TRP A 15 -15.67 11.52 -1.47
CA TRP A 15 -14.56 10.91 -0.75
C TRP A 15 -14.91 9.50 -0.26
N LEU A 16 -16.07 9.29 0.37
CA LEU A 16 -16.53 7.96 0.81
C LEU A 16 -16.69 6.99 -0.37
N LEU A 17 -17.23 7.45 -1.50
CA LEU A 17 -17.34 6.65 -2.72
C LEU A 17 -15.98 6.20 -3.23
N LYS A 18 -15.00 7.10 -3.27
CA LYS A 18 -13.63 6.76 -3.69
C LYS A 18 -13.01 5.69 -2.77
N MET A 19 -13.21 5.81 -1.46
CA MET A 19 -12.74 4.81 -0.51
C MET A 19 -13.42 3.45 -0.73
N ALA A 20 -14.73 3.43 -1.01
CA ALA A 20 -15.46 2.20 -1.30
C ALA A 20 -14.96 1.53 -2.59
N ALA A 21 -14.71 2.30 -3.64
CA ALA A 21 -14.16 1.82 -4.90
C ALA A 21 -12.76 1.22 -4.73
N ASP A 22 -11.87 1.89 -3.98
CA ASP A 22 -10.53 1.37 -3.65
C ASP A 22 -10.60 0.02 -2.92
N LEU A 23 -11.51 -0.11 -1.94
CA LEU A 23 -11.68 -1.36 -1.22
C LEU A 23 -12.28 -2.45 -2.10
N GLN A 24 -13.21 -2.10 -3.00
CA GLN A 24 -13.83 -3.05 -3.93
C GLN A 24 -12.80 -3.61 -4.89
N SER A 25 -11.89 -2.77 -5.40
CA SER A 25 -10.81 -3.21 -6.28
C SER A 25 -9.85 -4.19 -5.60
N GLN A 26 -9.72 -4.12 -4.28
CA GLN A 26 -8.81 -4.97 -3.51
C GLN A 26 -9.44 -6.27 -3.02
N SER A 27 -10.77 -6.33 -2.91
CA SER A 27 -11.49 -7.46 -2.33
C SER A 27 -12.35 -8.23 -3.35
N GLU A 28 -12.44 -7.76 -4.60
CA GLU A 28 -13.22 -8.35 -5.71
C GLU A 28 -14.69 -8.63 -5.37
N ARG A 29 -15.24 -7.94 -4.37
CA ARG A 29 -16.61 -8.11 -3.88
C ARG A 29 -17.31 -6.76 -3.78
N PRO A 30 -18.64 -6.71 -3.97
CA PRO A 30 -19.40 -5.50 -3.72
C PRO A 30 -19.30 -5.09 -2.25
N ILE A 31 -19.03 -3.81 -2.00
CA ILE A 31 -18.79 -3.26 -0.65
C ILE A 31 -19.88 -2.29 -0.25
N SER A 32 -20.40 -2.46 0.96
CA SER A 32 -21.34 -1.51 1.57
C SER A 32 -20.62 -0.35 2.26
N PHE A 33 -21.24 0.82 2.32
CA PHE A 33 -20.69 1.96 3.05
C PHE A 33 -20.42 1.65 4.53
N ASN A 34 -21.21 0.78 5.15
CA ASN A 34 -20.97 0.38 6.54
C ASN A 34 -19.63 -0.37 6.69
N TYR A 35 -19.31 -1.22 5.72
CA TYR A 35 -18.00 -1.87 5.66
C TYR A 35 -16.87 -0.85 5.43
N THR A 36 -17.06 0.10 4.50
CA THR A 36 -16.09 1.17 4.24
C THR A 36 -15.80 1.99 5.50
N LEU A 37 -16.84 2.38 6.24
CA LEU A 37 -16.69 3.14 7.50
C LEU A 37 -15.95 2.32 8.57
N ASN A 38 -16.24 1.03 8.70
CA ASN A 38 -15.50 0.14 9.60
C ASN A 38 -14.02 -0.01 9.18
N ALA A 39 -13.72 -0.13 7.89
CA ALA A 39 -12.36 -0.21 7.39
C ALA A 39 -11.56 1.07 7.65
N ILE A 40 -12.20 2.23 7.51
CA ILE A 40 -11.63 3.54 7.85
C ILE A 40 -11.37 3.63 9.37
N LYS A 41 -12.39 3.33 10.18
CA LYS A 41 -12.31 3.38 11.66
C LYS A 41 -11.19 2.50 12.21
N ASN A 42 -11.06 1.29 11.68
CA ASN A 42 -10.08 0.31 12.15
C ASN A 42 -8.66 0.54 11.59
N LYS A 43 -8.41 1.67 10.90
CA LYS A 43 -7.14 1.99 10.21
C LYS A 43 -6.68 0.92 9.21
N SER A 44 -7.53 -0.06 8.86
CA SER A 44 -7.23 -1.09 7.87
C SER A 44 -7.00 -0.46 6.50
N TYR A 45 -7.75 0.60 6.17
CA TYR A 45 -7.55 1.38 4.95
C TYR A 45 -6.10 1.90 4.80
N ASN A 46 -5.46 2.37 5.88
CA ASN A 46 -4.06 2.83 5.83
C ASN A 46 -3.06 1.68 5.71
N LYS A 47 -3.38 0.48 6.21
CA LYS A 47 -2.56 -0.73 5.98
C LYS A 47 -2.71 -1.26 4.55
N MET A 48 -3.88 -1.06 3.95
CA MET A 48 -4.23 -1.45 2.57
C MET A 48 -3.68 -0.48 1.52
N LYS A 49 -3.48 0.81 1.85
CA LYS A 49 -2.64 1.69 1.06
C LYS A 49 -1.25 1.08 1.01
N LYS A 50 -0.89 0.52 -0.16
CA LYS A 50 0.42 -0.06 -0.47
C LYS A 50 1.49 0.82 0.17
N LYS A 51 2.22 0.28 1.15
CA LYS A 51 3.43 0.92 1.68
C LYS A 51 4.28 1.30 0.47
N LYS A 52 4.57 2.58 0.29
CA LYS A 52 5.38 2.98 -0.85
C LYS A 52 6.76 2.35 -0.67
N LEU A 53 7.40 1.93 -1.74
CA LEU A 53 8.77 1.40 -1.67
C LEU A 53 9.71 2.44 -1.00
N SER A 54 9.41 3.73 -1.19
CA SER A 54 10.04 4.87 -0.51
C SER A 54 9.94 4.83 1.02
N ASP A 55 8.89 4.25 1.60
CA ASP A 55 8.74 4.11 3.06
C ASP A 55 9.70 3.06 3.64
N LEU A 56 10.31 2.23 2.78
CA LEU A 56 11.34 1.25 3.16
C LEU A 56 12.76 1.81 2.95
N ALA A 57 12.89 3.02 2.40
CA ALA A 57 14.20 3.66 2.26
C ALA A 57 14.76 3.98 3.67
N GLY A 58 15.90 3.37 4.01
CA GLY A 58 16.54 3.54 5.32
C GLY A 58 16.07 2.58 6.42
N SER A 59 15.15 1.64 6.13
CA SER A 59 14.81 0.59 7.09
C SER A 59 15.89 -0.49 7.21
N TRP A 60 16.77 -0.57 6.21
CA TRP A 60 17.91 -1.47 6.23
C TRP A 60 19.10 -0.78 6.90
N LYS A 61 19.46 -1.21 8.11
CA LYS A 61 20.72 -0.83 8.76
C LYS A 61 21.79 -1.85 8.36
N MET A 62 22.77 -1.41 7.60
CA MET A 62 23.91 -2.20 7.15
C MET A 62 25.17 -1.40 7.48
N SER A 63 26.21 -2.09 7.94
CA SER A 63 27.52 -1.49 8.13
C SER A 63 28.24 -1.29 6.78
N ASP A 64 29.17 -0.34 6.70
CA ASP A 64 29.89 -0.06 5.45
C ASP A 64 30.64 -1.30 4.90
N ALA A 65 31.16 -2.15 5.80
CA ALA A 65 31.82 -3.40 5.43
C ALA A 65 30.86 -4.39 4.76
N GLU A 66 29.67 -4.58 5.31
CA GLU A 66 28.63 -5.43 4.74
C GLU A 66 28.12 -4.88 3.38
N ALA A 67 28.10 -3.55 3.23
CA ALA A 67 27.73 -2.91 1.97
C ALA A 67 28.74 -3.17 0.85
N GLU A 68 30.04 -3.17 1.17
CA GLU A 68 31.09 -3.51 0.20
C GLU A 68 31.07 -4.99 -0.21
N GLU A 69 30.84 -5.89 0.75
CA GLU A 69 30.69 -7.32 0.46
C GLU A 69 29.47 -7.60 -0.42
N LEU A 70 28.33 -6.97 -0.12
CA LEU A 70 27.12 -7.09 -0.93
C LEU A 70 27.34 -6.56 -2.35
N LYS A 71 28.00 -5.39 -2.51
CA LYS A 71 28.35 -4.83 -3.82
C LYS A 71 29.28 -5.76 -4.61
N ASN A 72 30.28 -6.35 -3.95
CA ASN A 72 31.20 -7.28 -4.59
C ASN A 72 30.51 -8.57 -5.02
N ASN A 73 29.60 -9.11 -4.20
CA ASN A 73 28.81 -10.28 -4.53
C ASN A 73 27.82 -10.00 -5.67
N LEU A 74 27.14 -8.85 -5.65
CA LEU A 74 26.27 -8.41 -6.75
C LEU A 74 27.05 -8.26 -8.05
N ARG A 75 28.23 -7.61 -8.03
CA ARG A 75 29.07 -7.40 -9.21
C ARG A 75 29.60 -8.71 -9.80
N LYS A 76 29.90 -9.70 -8.96
CA LYS A 76 30.27 -11.06 -9.39
C LYS A 76 29.08 -11.79 -10.02
N SER A 77 27.90 -11.68 -9.44
CA SER A 77 26.67 -12.29 -9.95
C SER A 77 26.09 -11.56 -11.17
N TRP A 78 26.41 -10.28 -11.39
CA TRP A 78 25.95 -9.51 -12.56
C TRP A 78 26.67 -9.89 -13.87
N LYS A 79 27.65 -10.79 -13.82
CA LYS A 79 28.34 -11.33 -15.01
C LYS A 79 27.53 -12.36 -15.80
N TRP A 80 26.25 -12.56 -15.47
CA TRP A 80 25.39 -13.53 -16.18
C TRP A 80 24.98 -12.96 -17.55
N LYS A 81 25.74 -13.39 -18.56
CA LYS A 81 25.55 -13.39 -20.02
C LYS A 81 24.38 -12.55 -20.59
N ILE A 82 24.73 -11.37 -21.12
CA ILE A 82 24.11 -10.90 -22.36
C ILE A 82 24.92 -11.54 -23.49
N GLN A 83 24.51 -12.70 -23.97
CA GLN A 83 24.85 -13.08 -25.34
C GLN A 83 23.85 -12.30 -26.20
N SER A 84 24.32 -11.23 -26.86
CA SER A 84 23.52 -10.61 -27.91
C SER A 84 23.45 -11.62 -29.07
N VAL A 85 22.23 -12.05 -29.38
CA VAL A 85 21.91 -12.70 -30.65
C VAL A 85 21.72 -11.61 -31.69
#